data_AF-C0ZKX3-F1
#
_entry.id   AF-C0ZKX3-F1
#
_cell.length_a   1.000
_cell.length_b   1.000
_cell.length_c   1.000
_cell.angle_alpha   90.00
_cell.angle_beta   90.00
_cell.angle_gamma   90.00
#
_symmetry.space_group_name_H-M   'P 1'
#
loop_
_entity.id
_entity.type
_entity.pdbx_description
1 polymer ?
#
loop_
_entity_poly.entity_id
_entity_poly.type
_entity_poly.pdbx_seq_one_letter_code
_entity_poly.pdbx_strand_id
1 'polypeptide(L)'
;MSGLAVFRPRRRWRNPLSRTRAFLIALVIFFVLTIQTLVFLQNRLEPTLIILATKKAEQLAKEAITDAVTKRISQQGVDFNQIVKIEKNNKGQIQAYQFNFKEYARIVGETTARVQNKLQEFEQEKVDRTIPLGLATGNSFLASMGPNLPVTFVPIGSVKTKLETELKEAGINMVLATVYIFVEVDLRIVIPFATEEQTVTTKIPITHSLIIGDVPTYLYNNSEGKPDVPRIPGDTPNSTP
;
A
#
# COMPACT_ATOMS: atom_id res chain seq x y z
N MET A 1 84.91 -39.97 -19.99
CA MET A 1 84.54 -39.08 -18.86
C MET A 1 84.78 -37.64 -19.30
N SER A 2 83.97 -36.72 -18.75
CA SER A 2 84.12 -35.24 -18.79
C SER A 2 83.58 -34.58 -20.07
N GLY A 3 82.58 -33.71 -20.04
CA GLY A 3 81.75 -33.19 -18.95
C GLY A 3 80.69 -32.29 -19.59
N LEU A 4 79.41 -32.56 -19.33
CA LEU A 4 78.27 -31.80 -19.84
C LEU A 4 78.26 -30.39 -19.21
N ALA A 5 78.39 -29.36 -20.05
CA ALA A 5 78.24 -27.97 -19.65
C ALA A 5 76.75 -27.68 -19.36
N VAL A 6 76.41 -27.56 -18.08
CA VAL A 6 75.06 -27.22 -17.62
C VAL A 6 74.82 -25.73 -17.80
N PHE A 7 74.00 -25.36 -18.79
CA PHE A 7 73.51 -24.00 -18.99
C PHE A 7 72.51 -23.65 -17.86
N ARG A 8 72.94 -22.87 -16.86
CA ARG A 8 72.04 -22.32 -15.84
C ARG A 8 71.48 -20.97 -16.32
N PRO A 9 70.16 -20.80 -16.54
CA PRO A 9 69.61 -19.51 -16.89
C PRO A 9 69.80 -18.55 -15.72
N ARG A 10 70.57 -17.48 -15.93
CA ARG A 10 70.68 -16.37 -14.96
C ARG A 10 69.31 -15.72 -14.82
N ARG A 11 68.62 -16.02 -13.71
CA ARG A 11 67.38 -15.35 -13.29
C ARG A 11 67.72 -13.87 -13.07
N ARG A 12 67.48 -13.01 -14.07
CA ARG A 12 67.57 -11.55 -13.93
C ARG A 12 66.54 -11.12 -12.89
N TRP A 13 66.96 -11.00 -11.64
CA TRP A 13 66.18 -10.31 -10.61
C TRP A 13 66.07 -8.86 -11.06
N ARG A 14 64.85 -8.46 -11.48
CA ARG A 14 64.56 -7.09 -11.88
C ARG A 14 64.91 -6.20 -10.70
N ASN A 15 65.71 -5.16 -10.95
CA ASN A 15 66.07 -4.18 -9.92
C ASN A 15 64.79 -3.71 -9.21
N PRO A 16 64.75 -3.70 -7.87
CA PRO A 16 63.57 -3.25 -7.14
C PRO A 16 63.23 -1.83 -7.58
N LEU A 17 61.94 -1.57 -7.80
CA LEU A 17 61.45 -0.24 -8.15
C LEU A 17 61.97 0.78 -7.12
N SER A 18 62.41 1.96 -7.59
CA SER A 18 62.79 3.06 -6.69
C SER A 18 61.65 3.35 -5.71
N ARG A 19 61.96 3.58 -4.43
CA ARG A 19 60.98 3.78 -3.35
C ARG A 19 59.88 4.78 -3.71
N THR A 20 60.23 5.85 -4.42
CA THR A 20 59.29 6.88 -4.89
C THR A 20 58.31 6.36 -5.95
N ARG A 21 58.80 5.56 -6.90
CA ARG A 21 57.96 4.93 -7.93
C ARG A 21 57.05 3.86 -7.34
N ALA A 22 57.56 3.06 -6.41
CA ALA A 22 56.75 2.08 -5.69
C ALA A 22 55.63 2.74 -4.88
N PHE A 23 55.92 3.84 -4.18
CA PHE A 23 54.92 4.63 -3.46
C PHE A 23 53.86 5.23 -4.38
N LEU A 24 54.27 5.86 -5.50
CA LEU A 24 53.31 6.41 -6.48
C LEU A 24 52.41 5.34 -7.10
N ILE A 25 52.97 4.17 -7.42
CA ILE A 25 52.18 3.04 -7.94
C ILE A 25 51.18 2.55 -6.87
N ALA A 26 51.61 2.42 -5.61
CA ALA A 26 50.73 2.03 -4.52
C ALA A 26 49.61 3.06 -4.28
N LEU A 27 49.91 4.36 -4.37
CA LEU A 27 48.93 5.44 -4.27
C LEU A 27 47.88 5.34 -5.40
N VAL A 28 48.32 5.15 -6.63
CA VAL A 28 47.42 5.00 -7.79
C VAL A 28 46.55 3.76 -7.62
N ILE A 29 47.12 2.62 -7.23
CA ILE A 29 46.37 1.39 -6.95
C ILE A 29 45.34 1.62 -5.83
N PHE A 30 45.72 2.32 -4.76
CA PHE A 30 44.81 2.65 -3.67
C PHE A 30 43.60 3.45 -4.15
N PHE A 31 43.80 4.50 -4.96
CA PHE A 31 42.69 5.28 -5.53
C PHE A 31 41.83 4.44 -6.49
N VAL A 32 42.45 3.64 -7.35
CA VAL A 32 41.71 2.75 -8.28
C VAL A 32 40.85 1.76 -7.51
N LEU A 33 41.40 1.09 -6.48
CA LEU A 33 40.64 0.18 -5.64
C LEU A 33 39.54 0.90 -4.86
N THR A 34 39.80 2.08 -4.32
CA THR A 34 38.79 2.88 -3.60
C THR A 34 37.62 3.24 -4.51
N ILE A 35 37.89 3.71 -5.73
CA ILE A 35 36.85 4.04 -6.72
C ILE A 35 36.08 2.77 -7.12
N GLN A 36 36.78 1.67 -7.38
CA GLN A 36 36.14 0.40 -7.75
C GLN A 36 35.20 -0.11 -6.64
N THR A 37 35.63 -0.03 -5.37
CA THR A 37 34.80 -0.40 -4.21
C THR A 37 33.57 0.50 -4.09
N LEU A 38 33.73 1.82 -4.27
CA LEU A 38 32.60 2.76 -4.22
C LEU A 38 31.56 2.48 -5.31
N VAL A 39 32.00 2.26 -6.55
CA VAL A 39 31.10 1.92 -7.67
C VAL A 39 30.40 0.58 -7.44
N PHE A 40 31.13 -0.42 -6.95
CA PHE A 40 30.54 -1.72 -6.60
C PHE A 40 29.47 -1.59 -5.50
N LEU A 41 29.76 -0.81 -4.45
CA LEU A 41 28.85 -0.59 -3.34
C LEU A 41 27.60 0.16 -3.79
N GLN A 42 27.76 1.23 -4.58
CA GLN A 42 26.66 1.97 -5.17
C GLN A 42 25.72 1.04 -5.95
N ASN A 43 26.26 0.30 -6.93
CA ASN A 43 25.45 -0.58 -7.78
C ASN A 43 24.76 -1.71 -7.01
N ARG A 44 25.28 -2.10 -5.83
CA ARG A 44 24.71 -3.17 -5.02
C ARG A 44 23.69 -2.68 -3.99
N LEU A 45 23.89 -1.51 -3.39
CA LEU A 45 23.01 -0.97 -2.36
C LEU A 45 21.86 -0.15 -2.95
N GLU A 46 22.07 0.51 -4.09
CA GLU A 46 21.07 1.33 -4.77
C GLU A 46 19.70 0.65 -4.93
N PRO A 47 19.59 -0.56 -5.52
CA PRO A 47 18.28 -1.19 -5.72
C PRO A 47 17.58 -1.49 -4.39
N THR A 48 18.32 -1.89 -3.36
CA THR A 48 17.76 -2.15 -2.02
C THR A 48 17.30 -0.85 -1.36
N LEU A 49 18.08 0.23 -1.48
CA LEU A 49 17.75 1.53 -0.90
C LEU A 49 16.52 2.15 -1.56
N ILE A 50 16.38 2.01 -2.88
CA ILE A 50 15.16 2.43 -3.60
C ILE A 50 13.96 1.69 -3.04
N ILE A 51 13.99 0.36 -2.95
CA ILE A 51 12.88 -0.43 -2.39
C ILE A 51 12.52 0.01 -0.97
N LEU A 52 13.53 0.21 -0.11
CA LEU A 52 13.32 0.65 1.27
C LEU A 52 12.74 2.08 1.32
N ALA A 53 13.21 2.99 0.48
CA ALA A 53 12.69 4.35 0.36
C ALA A 53 11.23 4.35 -0.09
N THR A 54 10.92 3.57 -1.12
CA THR A 54 9.57 3.38 -1.67
C THR A 54 8.64 2.81 -0.61
N LYS A 55 9.07 1.82 0.17
CA LYS A 55 8.27 1.30 1.29
C LYS A 55 8.08 2.28 2.44
N LYS A 56 9.12 3.04 2.80
CA LYS A 56 9.02 4.07 3.83
C LYS A 56 8.07 5.20 3.40
N ALA A 57 8.14 5.64 2.15
CA ALA A 57 7.24 6.64 1.60
C ALA A 57 5.80 6.12 1.50
N GLU A 58 5.59 4.89 1.04
CA GLU A 58 4.29 4.23 1.00
C GLU A 58 3.66 4.17 2.40
N GLN A 59 4.45 3.83 3.42
CA GLN A 59 4.00 3.81 4.81
C GLN A 59 3.55 5.20 5.28
N LEU A 60 4.39 6.23 5.10
CA LEU A 60 4.08 7.59 5.55
C LEU A 60 2.86 8.18 4.82
N ALA A 61 2.71 7.88 3.53
CA ALA A 61 1.53 8.30 2.77
C ALA A 61 0.25 7.62 3.26
N LYS A 62 0.30 6.31 3.53
CA LYS A 62 -0.84 5.58 4.11
C LYS A 62 -1.22 6.11 5.49
N GLU A 63 -0.24 6.47 6.31
CA GLU A 63 -0.45 7.11 7.61
C GLU A 63 -1.12 8.48 7.45
N ALA A 64 -0.62 9.34 6.56
CA ALA A 64 -1.22 10.65 6.27
C ALA A 64 -2.69 10.53 5.80
N ILE A 65 -2.97 9.57 4.89
CA ILE A 65 -4.32 9.32 4.39
C ILE A 65 -5.22 8.82 5.53
N THR A 66 -4.74 7.86 6.30
CA THR A 66 -5.51 7.26 7.41
C THR A 66 -5.81 8.29 8.48
N ASP A 67 -4.86 9.15 8.83
CA ASP A 67 -5.04 10.23 9.80
C ASP A 67 -6.06 11.27 9.31
N ALA A 68 -5.96 11.66 8.03
CA ALA A 68 -6.88 12.62 7.43
C ALA A 68 -8.33 12.11 7.43
N VAL A 69 -8.52 10.80 7.21
CA VAL A 69 -9.84 10.14 7.18
C VAL A 69 -10.36 9.83 8.59
N THR A 70 -9.53 9.24 9.47
CA THR A 70 -9.95 8.81 10.80
C THR A 70 -10.33 9.98 11.68
N LYS A 71 -9.58 11.10 11.61
CA LYS A 71 -9.90 12.32 12.36
C LYS A 71 -11.28 12.87 12.00
N ARG A 72 -11.78 12.63 10.77
CA ARG A 72 -13.16 12.95 10.38
C ARG A 72 -14.17 12.03 11.05
N ILE A 73 -13.94 10.71 10.97
CA ILE A 73 -14.86 9.71 11.52
C ILE A 73 -15.03 9.92 13.03
N SER A 74 -13.94 10.13 13.76
CA SER A 74 -13.96 10.31 15.22
C SER A 74 -14.56 11.64 15.68
N GLN A 75 -14.49 12.71 14.88
CA GLN A 75 -14.96 14.04 15.29
C GLN A 75 -16.42 14.32 14.94
N GLN A 76 -16.96 13.71 13.88
CA GLN A 76 -18.29 14.07 13.37
C GLN A 76 -19.22 12.87 13.19
N GLY A 77 -18.71 11.63 13.29
CA GLY A 77 -19.46 10.45 12.90
C GLY A 77 -19.72 10.43 11.40
N VAL A 78 -19.81 9.23 10.82
CA VAL A 78 -20.29 9.07 9.45
C VAL A 78 -21.46 8.10 9.51
N ASP A 79 -22.67 8.64 9.48
CA ASP A 79 -23.88 7.82 9.45
C ASP A 79 -24.13 7.32 8.02
N PHE A 80 -24.31 6.01 7.88
CA PHE A 80 -24.65 5.37 6.61
C PHE A 80 -25.89 5.99 5.96
N ASN A 81 -26.90 6.35 6.76
CA ASN A 81 -28.17 6.90 6.28
C ASN A 81 -28.04 8.31 5.66
N GLN A 82 -26.95 9.03 5.95
CA GLN A 82 -26.69 10.33 5.35
C GLN A 82 -26.09 10.21 3.94
N ILE A 83 -25.40 9.10 3.67
CA ILE A 83 -24.71 8.82 2.40
C ILE A 83 -25.62 8.04 1.46
N VAL A 84 -26.32 7.03 1.97
CA VAL A 84 -27.19 6.15 1.20
C VAL A 84 -28.61 6.25 1.75
N LYS A 85 -29.53 6.74 0.92
CA LYS A 85 -30.96 6.73 1.19
C LYS A 85 -31.55 5.42 0.68
N ILE A 86 -32.22 4.70 1.57
CA ILE A 86 -32.94 3.48 1.25
C ILE A 86 -34.40 3.85 0.96
N GLU A 87 -34.83 3.65 -0.28
CA GLU A 87 -36.24 3.82 -0.65
C GLU A 87 -37.01 2.54 -0.32
N LYS A 88 -38.10 2.69 0.44
CA LYS A 88 -38.99 1.61 0.84
C LYS A 88 -40.36 1.82 0.23
N ASN A 89 -41.04 0.73 -0.12
CA ASN A 89 -42.43 0.75 -0.55
C ASN A 89 -43.41 0.93 0.63
N ASN A 90 -44.70 1.06 0.35
CA ASN A 90 -45.75 1.19 1.37
C ASN A 90 -45.87 -0.02 2.32
N LYS A 91 -45.21 -1.14 2.00
CA LYS A 91 -45.12 -2.36 2.81
C LYS A 91 -43.79 -2.46 3.58
N GLY A 92 -42.93 -1.43 3.52
CA GLY A 92 -41.64 -1.40 4.20
C GLY A 92 -40.48 -2.12 3.48
N GLN A 93 -40.72 -2.68 2.30
CA GLN A 93 -39.73 -3.44 1.52
C GLN A 93 -38.84 -2.50 0.72
N ILE A 94 -37.54 -2.82 0.65
CA ILE A 94 -36.52 -2.00 -0.02
C ILE A 94 -36.67 -2.12 -1.54
N GLN A 95 -36.82 -0.99 -2.23
CA GLN A 95 -36.93 -0.93 -3.69
C GLN A 95 -35.65 -0.44 -4.37
N ALA A 96 -34.98 0.56 -3.78
CA ALA A 96 -33.80 1.16 -4.40
C ALA A 96 -32.84 1.76 -3.34
N TYR A 97 -31.55 1.78 -3.70
CA TYR A 97 -30.51 2.53 -2.99
C TYR A 97 -30.19 3.79 -3.79
N GLN A 98 -30.34 4.95 -3.18
CA GLN A 98 -29.98 6.22 -3.80
C GLN A 98 -28.88 6.90 -3.00
N PHE A 99 -27.79 7.26 -3.67
CA PHE A 99 -26.74 8.05 -3.04
C PHE A 99 -27.20 9.50 -2.87
N ASN A 100 -26.97 10.04 -1.67
CA ASN A 100 -27.08 11.47 -1.45
C ASN A 100 -25.87 12.16 -2.10
N PHE A 101 -26.03 12.58 -3.36
CA PHE A 101 -24.92 13.16 -4.13
C PHE A 101 -24.31 14.41 -3.47
N LYS A 102 -25.11 15.18 -2.72
CA LYS A 102 -24.62 16.35 -1.97
C LYS A 102 -23.62 15.93 -0.88
N GLU A 103 -23.98 14.94 -0.07
CA GLU A 103 -23.08 14.44 0.99
C GLU A 103 -21.90 13.67 0.39
N TYR A 104 -22.11 12.91 -0.69
CA TYR A 104 -21.03 12.29 -1.45
C TYR A 104 -19.98 13.32 -1.88
N ALA A 105 -20.40 14.37 -2.60
CA ALA A 105 -19.48 15.38 -3.14
C ALA A 105 -18.77 16.15 -2.01
N ARG A 106 -19.48 16.41 -0.91
CA ARG A 106 -18.90 17.04 0.29
C ARG A 106 -17.83 16.17 0.92
N ILE A 107 -18.10 14.89 1.19
CA ILE A 107 -17.13 13.97 1.79
C ILE A 107 -15.90 13.84 0.89
N VAL A 108 -16.11 13.61 -0.41
CA VAL A 108 -15.00 13.51 -1.37
C VAL A 108 -14.16 14.78 -1.35
N GLY A 109 -14.76 15.96 -1.51
CA GLY A 109 -14.01 17.23 -1.55
C GLY A 109 -13.28 17.55 -0.25
N GLU A 110 -13.93 17.37 0.91
CA GLU A 110 -13.31 17.61 2.22
C GLU A 110 -12.17 16.62 2.50
N THR A 111 -12.35 15.34 2.16
CA THR A 111 -11.29 14.33 2.31
C THR A 111 -10.12 14.61 1.37
N THR A 112 -10.37 14.92 0.10
CA THR A 112 -9.31 15.29 -0.86
C THR A 112 -8.48 16.46 -0.34
N ALA A 113 -9.14 17.53 0.12
CA ALA A 113 -8.44 18.70 0.65
C ALA A 113 -7.62 18.38 1.91
N ARG A 114 -8.17 17.58 2.83
CA ARG A 114 -7.46 17.18 4.07
C ARG A 114 -6.25 16.30 3.79
N VAL A 115 -6.39 15.31 2.91
CA VAL A 115 -5.27 14.45 2.51
C VAL A 115 -4.19 15.28 1.83
N GLN A 116 -4.57 16.18 0.90
CA GLN A 116 -3.62 17.08 0.23
C GLN A 116 -2.84 17.92 1.26
N ASN A 117 -3.53 18.56 2.20
CA ASN A 117 -2.89 19.38 3.24
C ASN A 117 -2.00 18.54 4.15
N LYS A 118 -2.42 17.33 4.52
CA LYS A 118 -1.62 16.44 5.40
C LYS A 118 -0.35 15.96 4.71
N LEU A 119 -0.42 15.64 3.41
CA LEU A 119 0.75 15.30 2.62
C LEU A 119 1.72 16.48 2.46
N GLN A 120 1.21 17.71 2.31
CA GLN A 120 2.04 18.92 2.28
C GLN A 120 2.70 19.22 3.63
N GLU A 121 1.99 19.02 4.75
CA GLU A 121 2.58 19.12 6.09
C GLU A 121 3.74 18.11 6.22
N PHE A 122 3.51 16.87 5.78
CA PHE A 122 4.53 15.83 5.73
C PHE A 122 5.65 16.08 4.73
N GLU A 123 5.48 16.96 3.75
CA GLU A 123 6.55 17.45 2.89
C GLU A 123 7.45 18.46 3.64
N GLN A 124 6.88 19.26 4.55
CA GLN A 124 7.57 20.32 5.29
C GLN A 124 8.18 19.85 6.63
N GLU A 125 7.58 18.86 7.29
CA GLU A 125 8.02 18.34 8.59
C GLU A 125 9.31 17.52 8.47
N LYS A 126 10.41 17.94 9.12
CA LYS A 126 11.72 17.25 9.10
C LYS A 126 11.74 15.87 9.80
N VAL A 127 10.60 15.34 10.24
CA VAL A 127 10.53 14.18 11.12
C VAL A 127 10.84 12.87 10.38
N ASP A 128 11.88 12.17 10.83
CA ASP A 128 12.25 10.75 10.61
C ASP A 128 11.97 10.11 9.24
N ARG A 129 12.33 10.82 8.16
CA ARG A 129 12.33 10.26 6.80
C ARG A 129 13.65 9.58 6.43
N THR A 130 14.41 9.14 7.42
CA THR A 130 15.73 8.57 7.17
C THR A 130 15.73 7.05 7.19
N ILE A 131 16.55 6.47 6.33
CA ILE A 131 16.81 5.03 6.29
C ILE A 131 18.29 4.83 6.65
N PRO A 132 18.63 4.09 7.72
CA PRO A 132 20.01 3.77 8.01
C PRO A 132 20.64 3.02 6.84
N LEU A 133 21.79 3.47 6.34
CA LEU A 133 22.45 2.79 5.21
C LEU A 133 22.79 1.34 5.51
N GLY A 134 23.06 1.02 6.78
CA GLY A 134 23.31 -0.34 7.21
C GLY A 134 22.16 -1.31 6.95
N LEU A 135 20.91 -0.82 6.86
CA LEU A 135 19.75 -1.64 6.50
C LEU A 135 19.86 -2.23 5.09
N ALA A 136 20.48 -1.48 4.16
CA ALA A 136 20.68 -1.94 2.78
C ALA A 136 21.69 -3.08 2.65
N THR A 137 22.51 -3.32 3.68
CA THR A 137 23.48 -4.42 3.69
C THR A 137 22.83 -5.78 3.87
N GLY A 138 21.57 -5.83 4.34
CA GLY A 138 20.86 -7.07 4.66
C GLY A 138 21.37 -7.81 5.90
N ASN A 139 22.35 -7.24 6.62
CA ASN A 139 22.89 -7.81 7.85
C ASN A 139 22.21 -7.17 9.07
N SER A 140 21.53 -7.98 9.89
CA SER A 140 20.85 -7.52 11.11
C SER A 140 21.77 -6.80 12.09
N PHE A 141 23.07 -7.16 12.15
CA PHE A 141 24.03 -6.49 13.02
C PHE A 141 24.36 -5.07 12.54
N LEU A 142 24.34 -4.84 11.23
CA LEU A 142 24.63 -3.54 10.63
C LEU A 142 23.37 -2.71 10.39
N ALA A 143 22.17 -3.27 10.56
CA ALA A 143 20.91 -2.64 10.17
C ALA A 143 20.67 -1.26 10.80
N SER A 144 21.18 -1.01 12.01
CA SER A 144 21.09 0.27 12.73
C SER A 144 22.37 1.10 12.67
N MET A 145 23.39 0.65 11.94
CA MET A 145 24.68 1.31 11.85
C MET A 145 24.81 2.15 10.56
N GLY A 146 25.75 3.09 10.60
CA GLY A 146 26.08 3.97 9.48
C GLY A 146 25.25 5.26 9.45
N PRO A 147 25.50 6.12 8.45
CA PRO A 147 24.77 7.37 8.32
C PRO A 147 23.34 7.13 7.83
N ASN A 148 22.48 8.08 8.15
CA ASN A 148 21.08 8.10 7.78
C ASN A 148 20.91 8.64 6.36
N LEU A 149 20.28 7.86 5.48
CA LEU A 149 19.92 8.28 4.13
C LEU A 149 18.63 9.08 4.17
N PRO A 150 18.62 10.37 3.79
CA PRO A 150 17.38 11.13 3.71
C PRO A 150 16.51 10.65 2.55
N VAL A 151 15.23 10.40 2.84
CA VAL A 151 14.19 10.13 1.84
C VAL A 151 13.25 11.32 1.83
N THR A 152 13.00 11.88 0.66
CA THR A 152 11.95 12.89 0.47
C THR A 152 10.88 12.31 -0.42
N PHE A 153 9.63 12.60 -0.16
CA PHE A 153 8.54 12.28 -1.08
C PHE A 153 7.75 13.55 -1.36
N VAL A 154 7.36 13.72 -2.61
CA VAL A 154 6.61 14.89 -3.09
C VAL A 154 5.35 14.37 -3.76
N PRO A 155 4.16 14.76 -3.31
CA PRO A 155 2.93 14.42 -4.02
C PRO A 155 2.92 15.09 -5.39
N ILE A 156 2.68 14.30 -6.44
CA ILE A 156 2.59 14.77 -7.82
C ILE A 156 1.12 14.80 -8.22
N GLY A 157 0.65 15.96 -8.69
CA GLY A 157 -0.73 16.10 -9.13
C GLY A 157 -1.74 16.16 -7.99
N SER A 158 -2.99 15.82 -8.29
CA SER A 158 -4.11 15.91 -7.37
C SER A 158 -4.42 14.57 -6.71
N VAL A 159 -4.62 14.57 -5.40
CA VAL A 159 -5.20 13.43 -4.68
C VAL A 159 -6.55 13.06 -5.30
N LYS A 160 -6.72 11.80 -5.71
CA LYS A 160 -8.01 11.29 -6.22
C LYS A 160 -8.74 10.63 -5.06
N THR A 161 -9.99 10.98 -4.86
CA THR A 161 -10.83 10.41 -3.81
C THR A 161 -12.18 10.01 -4.37
N LYS A 162 -12.68 8.84 -3.99
CA LYS A 162 -14.03 8.37 -4.36
C LYS A 162 -14.63 7.57 -3.21
N LEU A 163 -15.96 7.55 -3.14
CA LEU A 163 -16.69 6.59 -2.30
C LEU A 163 -17.11 5.39 -3.15
N GLU A 164 -16.97 4.20 -2.60
CA GLU A 164 -17.55 2.99 -3.15
C GLU A 164 -18.34 2.25 -2.07
N THR A 165 -19.38 1.53 -2.49
CA THR A 165 -20.19 0.70 -1.59
C THR A 165 -20.01 -0.75 -1.97
N GLU A 166 -19.67 -1.58 -0.98
CA GLU A 166 -19.55 -3.02 -1.12
C GLU A 166 -20.73 -3.68 -0.40
N LEU A 167 -21.39 -4.62 -1.06
CA LEU A 167 -22.49 -5.39 -0.50
C LEU A 167 -21.99 -6.81 -0.25
N LYS A 168 -22.04 -7.27 1.01
CA LYS A 168 -21.63 -8.62 1.40
C LYS A 168 -22.78 -9.38 2.05
N GLU A 169 -23.01 -10.63 1.64
CA GLU A 169 -23.99 -11.50 2.29
C GLU A 169 -23.60 -11.76 3.75
N ALA A 170 -24.52 -11.50 4.68
CA ALA A 170 -24.31 -11.62 6.13
C ALA A 170 -25.24 -12.66 6.78
N GLY A 171 -26.08 -13.34 6.01
CA GLY A 171 -26.98 -14.40 6.47
C GLY A 171 -28.24 -14.52 5.61
N ILE A 172 -29.22 -15.30 6.09
CA ILE A 172 -30.49 -15.55 5.39
C ILE A 172 -31.24 -14.22 5.23
N ASN A 173 -31.27 -13.70 4.00
CA ASN A 173 -31.85 -12.40 3.61
C ASN A 173 -31.21 -11.18 4.27
N MET A 174 -29.92 -11.26 4.63
CA MET A 174 -29.19 -10.13 5.18
C MET A 174 -28.00 -9.76 4.30
N VAL A 175 -27.87 -8.47 4.00
CA VAL A 175 -26.73 -7.92 3.26
C VAL A 175 -26.09 -6.82 4.11
N LEU A 176 -24.80 -6.96 4.38
CA LEU A 176 -23.97 -5.92 4.97
C LEU A 176 -23.52 -4.97 3.85
N ALA A 177 -24.02 -3.74 3.86
CA ALA A 177 -23.53 -2.68 2.99
C ALA A 177 -22.44 -1.88 3.71
N THR A 178 -21.23 -1.86 3.16
CA THR A 178 -20.10 -1.09 3.69
C THR A 178 -19.71 0.00 2.71
N VAL A 179 -19.66 1.24 3.19
CA VAL A 179 -19.14 2.37 2.41
C VAL A 179 -17.65 2.53 2.71
N TYR A 180 -16.86 2.61 1.66
CA TYR A 180 -15.42 2.84 1.71
C TYR A 180 -15.06 4.18 1.07
N ILE A 181 -14.09 4.86 1.66
CA ILE A 181 -13.32 5.89 0.97
C ILE A 181 -12.15 5.19 0.29
N PHE A 182 -12.00 5.43 -1.01
CA PHE A 182 -10.81 5.11 -1.77
C PHE A 182 -10.03 6.39 -2.02
N VAL A 183 -8.76 6.38 -1.64
CA VAL A 183 -7.82 7.47 -1.88
C VAL A 183 -6.66 6.94 -2.71
N GLU A 184 -6.34 7.64 -3.79
CA GLU A 184 -5.21 7.36 -4.66
C GLU A 184 -4.34 8.62 -4.77
N VAL A 185 -3.05 8.45 -4.55
CA VAL A 185 -2.06 9.54 -4.53
C VAL A 185 -0.83 9.10 -5.31
N ASP A 186 -0.42 9.92 -6.26
CA ASP A 186 0.84 9.73 -6.98
C ASP A 186 1.97 10.45 -6.23
N LEU A 187 3.05 9.73 -5.93
CA LEU A 187 4.18 10.24 -5.15
C LEU A 187 5.49 10.13 -5.95
N ARG A 188 6.31 11.17 -5.88
CA ARG A 188 7.72 11.13 -6.29
C ARG A 188 8.60 10.91 -5.08
N ILE A 189 9.27 9.77 -5.02
CA ILE A 189 10.25 9.44 -4.00
C ILE A 189 11.62 9.88 -4.48
N VAL A 190 12.29 10.74 -3.71
CA VAL A 190 13.58 11.33 -4.03
C VAL A 190 14.58 10.92 -2.96
N ILE A 191 15.65 10.27 -3.40
CA ILE A 191 16.84 9.93 -2.59
C ILE A 191 18.10 10.48 -3.30
N PRO A 192 19.24 10.67 -2.60
CA PRO A 192 20.42 11.33 -3.15
C PRO A 192 20.94 10.83 -4.51
N PHE A 193 20.71 9.56 -4.85
CA PHE A 193 21.24 8.92 -6.06
C PHE A 193 20.14 8.41 -7.02
N ALA A 194 18.86 8.48 -6.66
CA ALA A 194 17.77 7.99 -7.49
C ALA A 194 16.43 8.68 -7.21
N THR A 195 15.49 8.57 -8.15
CA THR A 195 14.13 9.05 -8.00
C THR A 195 13.17 8.04 -8.62
N GLU A 196 12.08 7.73 -7.92
CA GLU A 196 11.05 6.77 -8.35
C GLU A 196 9.66 7.38 -8.18
N GLU A 197 8.73 7.04 -9.07
CA GLU A 197 7.33 7.43 -8.95
C GLU A 197 6.48 6.22 -8.54
N GLN A 198 5.62 6.40 -7.54
CA GLN A 198 4.76 5.36 -7.01
C GLN A 198 3.35 5.89 -6.73
N THR A 199 2.34 5.17 -7.22
CA THR A 199 0.94 5.41 -6.85
C THR A 199 0.59 4.63 -5.59
N VAL A 200 0.17 5.34 -4.55
CA VAL A 200 -0.30 4.76 -3.28
C VAL A 200 -1.83 4.78 -3.24
N THR A 201 -2.42 3.60 -3.06
CA THR A 201 -3.87 3.43 -2.92
C THR A 201 -4.21 2.95 -1.52
N THR A 202 -5.25 3.56 -0.93
CA THR A 202 -5.75 3.19 0.40
C THR A 202 -7.28 3.10 0.37
N LYS A 203 -7.82 2.00 0.90
CA LYS A 203 -9.26 1.74 1.05
C LYS A 203 -9.61 1.73 2.53
N ILE A 204 -10.46 2.66 2.97
CA ILE A 204 -10.81 2.84 4.38
C ILE A 204 -12.33 2.69 4.56
N PRO A 205 -12.81 1.74 5.37
CA PRO A 205 -14.23 1.65 5.69
C PRO A 205 -14.62 2.83 6.56
N ILE A 206 -15.66 3.57 6.17
CA ILE A 206 -16.14 4.71 6.94
C ILE A 206 -17.39 4.40 7.75
N THR A 207 -18.29 3.59 7.19
CA THR A 207 -19.56 3.23 7.82
C THR A 207 -20.15 2.00 7.15
N HIS A 208 -21.01 1.30 7.86
CA HIS A 208 -21.72 0.14 7.35
C HIS A 208 -23.17 0.12 7.87
N SER A 209 -24.05 -0.53 7.12
CA SER A 209 -25.42 -0.81 7.55
C SER A 209 -25.79 -2.23 7.22
N LEU A 210 -26.39 -2.93 8.19
CA LEU A 210 -27.01 -4.22 7.95
C LEU A 210 -28.38 -3.99 7.35
N ILE A 211 -28.59 -4.52 6.15
CA ILE A 211 -29.87 -4.51 5.47
C ILE A 211 -30.52 -5.87 5.64
N ILE A 212 -31.72 -5.89 6.19
CA ILE A 212 -32.51 -7.09 6.42
C ILE A 212 -33.67 -7.08 5.43
N GLY A 213 -33.71 -8.09 4.56
CA GLY A 213 -34.81 -8.38 3.66
C GLY A 213 -35.82 -9.35 4.26
N ASP A 214 -36.95 -9.52 3.58
CA ASP A 214 -38.00 -10.45 4.01
C ASP A 214 -37.52 -11.90 3.89
N VAL A 215 -37.88 -12.73 4.88
CA VAL A 215 -37.65 -14.18 4.80
C VAL A 215 -38.70 -14.81 3.89
N PRO A 216 -38.32 -15.54 2.82
CA PRO A 216 -39.29 -16.21 1.96
C PRO A 216 -40.19 -17.14 2.78
N THR A 217 -41.50 -17.01 2.60
CA THR A 217 -42.50 -17.78 3.37
C THR A 217 -42.58 -19.25 2.93
N TYR A 218 -41.89 -19.64 1.86
CA TYR A 218 -41.94 -20.99 1.30
C TYR A 218 -40.61 -21.72 1.48
N LEU A 219 -40.64 -22.77 2.29
CA LEU A 219 -39.64 -23.84 2.30
C LEU A 219 -40.19 -25.01 1.49
N TYR A 220 -39.58 -25.29 0.33
CA TYR A 220 -39.88 -26.49 -0.44
C TYR A 220 -39.28 -27.69 0.28
N ASN A 221 -40.12 -28.53 0.89
CA ASN A 221 -39.70 -29.83 1.42
C ASN A 221 -40.69 -30.92 0.97
N ASN A 222 -40.79 -31.15 -0.33
CA ASN A 222 -41.45 -32.32 -0.89
C ASN A 222 -40.67 -32.85 -2.10
N SER A 223 -40.75 -34.16 -2.33
CA SER A 223 -40.03 -34.87 -3.41
C SER A 223 -40.51 -34.49 -4.83
N GLU A 224 -41.57 -33.69 -4.95
CA GLU A 224 -42.20 -33.29 -6.22
C GLU A 224 -41.99 -31.82 -6.61
N GLY A 225 -41.39 -30.99 -5.74
CA GLY A 225 -41.05 -29.60 -6.04
C GLY A 225 -42.24 -28.66 -6.30
N LYS A 226 -43.46 -29.01 -5.87
CA LYS A 226 -44.67 -28.20 -6.08
C LYS A 226 -45.04 -27.41 -4.80
N PRO A 227 -45.50 -26.15 -4.94
CA PRO A 227 -45.94 -25.34 -3.81
C PRO A 227 -47.20 -25.95 -3.18
N ASP A 228 -47.19 -26.12 -1.85
CA ASP A 228 -48.40 -26.49 -1.11
C ASP A 228 -49.32 -25.25 -1.10
N VAL A 229 -50.48 -25.36 -1.74
CA VAL A 229 -51.45 -24.27 -1.85
C VAL A 229 -51.93 -23.85 -0.46
N PRO A 230 -52.06 -22.54 -0.16
CA PRO A 230 -52.63 -22.11 1.12
C PRO A 230 -54.06 -22.67 1.26
N ARG A 231 -54.29 -23.55 2.25
CA ARG A 231 -55.65 -23.91 2.64
C ARG A 231 -56.33 -22.69 3.25
N ILE A 232 -57.42 -22.25 2.61
CA ILE A 232 -58.31 -21.22 3.16
C ILE A 232 -58.95 -21.82 4.43
N PRO A 233 -58.95 -21.12 5.58
CA PRO A 233 -59.65 -21.59 6.77
C PRO A 233 -61.16 -21.69 6.49
N GLY A 234 -61.70 -22.91 6.47
CA GLY A 234 -63.13 -23.16 6.31
C GLY A 234 -63.50 -24.24 5.29
N ASP A 235 -62.57 -24.75 4.50
CA ASP A 235 -62.86 -25.81 3.54
C ASP A 235 -62.82 -27.18 4.24
N THR A 236 -63.90 -27.52 4.95
CA THR A 236 -64.14 -28.90 5.38
C THR A 236 -64.53 -29.72 4.16
N PRO A 237 -63.88 -30.87 3.88
CA PRO A 237 -64.30 -31.74 2.80
C PRO A 237 -65.72 -32.18 3.09
N ASN A 238 -66.67 -31.75 2.26
CA ASN A 238 -68.04 -32.19 2.39
C ASN A 238 -68.06 -33.70 2.15
N SER A 239 -68.41 -34.44 3.18
CA SER A 239 -68.50 -35.89 3.16
C SER A 239 -69.69 -36.32 2.30
N THR A 240 -69.36 -37.06 1.22
CA THR A 240 -70.11 -38.20 0.66
C THR A 240 -71.45 -37.94 -0.07
N PRO A 241 -71.91 -38.91 -0.90
CA PRO A 241 -71.40 -40.27 -1.16
C PRO A 241 -70.60 -40.44 -2.46
#